data_AF-A0A5N9AV81-F1
#
_entry.id   AF-A0A5N9AV81-F1
#
_cell.length_a   1.000
_cell.length_b   1.000
_cell.length_c   1.000
_cell.angle_alpha   90.00
_cell.angle_beta   90.00
_cell.angle_gamma   90.00
#
_symmetry.space_group_name_H-M   'P 1'
#
loop_
_entity.id
_entity.type
_entity.pdbx_description
1 polymer ?
#
loop_
_entity_poly.entity_id
_entity_poly.type
_entity_poly.pdbx_seq_one_letter_code
_entity_poly.pdbx_strand_id
1 'polypeptide(L)' 'MKITDIDIFVVDGGRRPWLFSAVRTDAGITGYGEFGSGNVAHSLVGLIKDIKPLLIGKDPTAVE' A
#
# COMPACT_ATOMS: atom_id res chain seq x y z
N MET A 1 15.42 -9.40 -4.18
CA MET A 1 13.99 -9.31 -3.82
C MET A 1 13.40 -8.14 -4.59
N LYS A 2 12.22 -8.30 -5.17
CA LYS A 2 11.55 -7.27 -5.95
C LYS A 2 10.10 -7.14 -5.51
N ILE A 3 9.57 -5.92 -5.53
CA ILE A 3 8.15 -5.67 -5.33
C ILE A 3 7.38 -6.24 -6.53
N THR A 4 6.41 -7.11 -6.25
CA THR A 4 5.56 -7.76 -7.26
C THR A 4 4.16 -7.16 -7.30
N ASP A 5 3.66 -6.69 -6.15
CA ASP A 5 2.35 -6.09 -6.06
C ASP A 5 2.22 -5.16 -4.84
N ILE A 6 1.21 -4.29 -4.88
CA ILE A 6 0.75 -3.50 -3.74
C ILE A 6 -0.76 -3.60 -3.68
N ASP A 7 -1.25 -4.26 -2.62
CA ASP A 7 -2.66 -4.35 -2.28
C ASP A 7 -3.07 -3.16 -1.40
N ILE A 8 -4.35 -2.78 -1.47
CA ILE A 8 -4.94 -1.73 -0.63
C ILE A 8 -6.15 -2.32 0.08
N PHE A 9 -6.22 -2.14 1.39
CA PHE A 9 -7.32 -2.55 2.24
C PHE A 9 -7.97 -1.31 2.85
N VAL A 10 -9.25 -1.10 2.50
CA VAL A 10 -10.11 -0.13 3.18
C VAL A 10 -10.92 -0.91 4.20
N VAL A 11 -10.65 -0.67 5.48
CA VAL A 11 -11.25 -1.42 6.59
C VAL A 11 -12.20 -0.51 7.34
N ASP A 12 -13.34 -1.06 7.77
CA ASP A 12 -14.25 -0.36 8.68
C ASP A 12 -13.57 -0.17 10.05
N GLY A 13 -13.18 1.07 10.37
CA GLY A 13 -12.60 1.47 11.65
C GLY A 13 -13.64 2.07 12.60
N GLY A 14 -14.92 1.80 12.41
CA GLY A 14 -16.04 2.31 13.19
C GLY A 14 -16.37 3.76 12.83
N ARG A 15 -15.67 4.73 13.45
CA ARG A 15 -15.95 6.16 13.22
C ARG A 15 -15.46 6.64 11.85
N ARG A 16 -14.43 6.01 11.31
CA ARG A 16 -13.82 6.34 10.02
C ARG A 16 -13.13 5.11 9.43
N PRO A 17 -13.03 5.01 8.10
CA PRO A 17 -12.26 3.92 7.48
C PRO A 17 -10.77 4.06 7.81
N TRP A 18 -10.11 2.92 7.94
CA TRP A 18 -8.65 2.79 8.05
C TRP A 18 -8.09 2.21 6.76
N LEU A 19 -6.89 2.63 6.39
CA LEU A 19 -6.28 2.31 5.11
C LEU A 19 -4.93 1.64 5.32
N PHE A 20 -4.84 0.40 4.86
CA PHE A 20 -3.63 -0.40 4.94
C PHE A 20 -3.16 -0.80 3.55
N SER A 21 -1.85 -0.91 3.37
CA SER A 21 -1.25 -1.51 2.19
C SER A 21 -0.54 -2.82 2.54
N ALA A 22 -0.47 -3.73 1.57
CA ALA A 22 0.42 -4.88 1.61
C ALA A 22 1.34 -4.86 0.39
N VAL A 23 2.63 -4.71 0.62
CA VAL A 23 3.68 -4.77 -0.41
C VAL A 23 4.12 -6.22 -0.53
N ARG A 24 3.87 -6.82 -1.70
CA ARG A 24 4.23 -8.20 -2.02
C ARG A 24 5.60 -8.26 -2.68
N THR A 25 6.36 -9.31 -2.40
CA THR A 25 7.66 -9.53 -3.06
C THR A 25 7.76 -10.89 -3.73
N ASP A 26 8.70 -11.01 -4.67
CA ASP A 26 9.06 -12.26 -5.35
C ASP A 26 9.68 -13.31 -4.40
N ALA A 27 10.13 -12.90 -3.20
CA ALA A 27 10.65 -13.78 -2.16
C ALA A 27 9.55 -14.32 -1.22
N GLY A 28 8.27 -14.01 -1.49
CA GLY A 28 7.14 -14.42 -0.63
C GLY A 28 7.01 -13.62 0.67
N ILE A 29 7.79 -12.54 0.84
CA ILE A 29 7.70 -11.64 2.00
C ILE A 29 6.62 -10.60 1.73
N THR A 30 5.80 -10.29 2.73
CA THR A 30 4.82 -9.21 2.66
C THR A 30 5.11 -8.15 3.72
N GLY A 31 5.27 -6.90 3.30
CA GLY A 31 5.35 -5.75 4.20
C GLY A 31 3.98 -5.07 4.33
N TYR A 32 3.57 -4.74 5.56
CA TYR A 32 2.32 -4.04 5.82
C TYR A 32 2.58 -2.62 6.31
N GLY A 33 1.72 -1.67 5.91
CA GLY A 33 1.76 -0.29 6.39
C GLY A 33 0.38 0.33 6.48
N GLU A 34 0.15 1.15 7.50
CA GLU A 34 -0.99 2.08 7.54
C GLU A 34 -0.61 3.34 6.76
N PHE A 35 -1.49 3.80 5.85
CA PHE A 35 -1.23 5.01 5.05
C PHE A 35 -2.30 6.08 5.18
N GLY A 36 -3.31 5.87 6.03
CA GLY A 36 -4.24 6.92 6.39
C GLY A 36 -5.57 6.43 6.93
N SER A 37 -6.45 7.40 7.19
CA SER A 37 -7.81 7.18 7.65
C SER A 37 -8.70 8.40 7.37
N GLY A 38 -10.02 8.23 7.39
CA GLY A 38 -10.95 9.38 7.35
C GLY A 38 -11.50 9.78 5.98
N ASN A 39 -11.89 11.05 5.88
CA ASN A 39 -12.78 11.58 4.84
C ASN A 39 -12.20 11.60 3.42
N VAL A 40 -10.87 11.46 3.30
CA VAL A 40 -10.14 11.49 2.02
C VAL A 40 -9.71 10.10 1.56
N ALA A 41 -10.36 9.04 2.07
CA ALA A 41 -9.99 7.66 1.79
C ALA A 41 -9.91 7.35 0.29
N HIS A 42 -10.90 7.77 -0.51
CA HIS A 42 -10.88 7.56 -1.95
C HIS A 42 -9.69 8.23 -2.64
N SER A 43 -9.32 9.44 -2.22
CA SER A 43 -8.16 10.16 -2.75
C SER A 43 -6.85 9.45 -2.41
N LEU A 44 -6.70 8.97 -1.17
CA LEU A 44 -5.51 8.21 -0.75
C LEU A 44 -5.40 6.87 -1.49
N VAL A 45 -6.52 6.16 -1.71
CA VAL A 45 -6.53 4.94 -2.54
C VAL A 45 -6.10 5.25 -3.98
N GLY A 46 -6.58 6.36 -4.57
CA GLY A 46 -6.15 6.82 -5.88
C GLY A 46 -4.65 7.11 -5.95
N LEU A 47 -4.12 7.83 -4.96
CA LEU A 47 -2.70 8.14 -4.85
C LEU A 47 -1.83 6.87 -4.84
N ILE A 48 -2.19 5.86 -4.04
CA ILE A 48 -1.41 4.60 -4.01
C ILE A 48 -1.51 3.85 -5.34
N LYS A 49 -2.66 3.89 -6.04
CA LYS A 49 -2.80 3.29 -7.38
C LYS A 49 -1.86 3.95 -8.40
N ASP A 50 -1.67 5.26 -8.32
CA ASP A 50 -0.75 5.99 -9.20
C ASP A 50 0.72 5.75 -8.84
N ILE A 51 1.04 5.62 -7.54
CA ILE A 51 2.41 5.31 -7.07
C ILE A 51 2.81 3.87 -7.39
N LYS A 52 1.89 2.91 -7.26
CA LYS A 52 2.14 1.47 -7.46
C LYS A 52 2.98 1.14 -8.70
N PRO A 53 2.63 1.56 -9.93
CA PRO A 53 3.41 1.23 -11.13
C PRO A 53 4.85 1.78 -11.09
N LEU A 54 5.13 2.81 -10.29
CA LEU A 54 6.49 3.33 -10.11
C LEU A 54 7.35 2.42 -9.23
N LEU A 55 6.73 1.57 -8.40
CA LEU A 55 7.42 0.72 -7.42
C LEU A 55 7.54 -0.75 -7.86
N ILE A 56 6.69 -1.22 -8.76
CA ILE A 56 6.76 -2.61 -9.26
C ILE A 56 8.16 -2.88 -9.85
N GLY A 57 8.75 -4.00 -9.46
CA GLY A 57 10.07 -4.45 -9.88
C GLY A 57 11.25 -3.82 -9.13
N LYS A 58 11.02 -2.82 -8.27
CA LYS A 58 12.07 -2.19 -7.46
C LYS A 58 12.45 -3.04 -6.25
N ASP A 59 13.66 -2.79 -5.74
CA ASP A 59 14.15 -3.37 -4.50
C ASP A 59 13.39 -2.77 -3.30
N PRO A 60 12.65 -3.58 -2.52
CA PRO A 60 11.90 -3.09 -1.36
C PRO A 60 12.78 -2.62 -0.20
N THR A 61 14.10 -2.85 -0.23
CA THR A 61 15.04 -2.37 0.79
C THR A 61 15.66 -1.00 0.45
N ALA A 62 15.42 -0.50 -0.77
CA ALA A 62 15.84 0.84 -1.20
C ALA A 62 14.86 1.90 -0.67
N VAL A 63 14.82 2.03 0.65
CA VAL A 63 13.99 3.00 1.38
C VAL A 63 14.80 4.26 1.66
N GLU A 64 14.84 5.22 0.74
CA GLU A 64 15.21 6.66 0.83
C GLU A 64 14.95 7.31 -0.55
#